data_AF-A0A396IZ94-F1
#
_entry.id   AF-A0A396IZ94-F1
#
_cell.length_a   1.000
_cell.length_b   1.000
_cell.length_c   1.000
_cell.angle_alpha   90.00
_cell.angle_beta   90.00
_cell.angle_gamma   90.00
#
_symmetry.space_group_name_H-M   'P 1'
#
loop_
_entity.id
_entity.type
_entity.pdbx_description
1 polymer ?
#
loop_
_entity_poly.entity_id
_entity_poly.type
_entity_poly.pdbx_seq_one_letter_code
_entity_poly.pdbx_strand_id
1 'polypeptide(L)'
;MNLGMEVDLSLLKKMSAEYAEAKNVAIKEASSILDVQNIKHIAEDKELIGVLVEMISDDWRVQKQTFYKQTGLGETDEYEQELEQLLLQQYSDDD
;
A
#
# COMPACT_ATOMS: atom_id res chain seq x y z
N MET A 1 2.06 0.41 -15.83
CA MET A 1 1.18 0.13 -14.67
C MET A 1 0.11 1.19 -14.68
N ASN A 2 -1.16 0.83 -14.50
CA ASN A 2 -2.21 1.84 -14.33
C ASN A 2 -2.02 2.52 -12.97
N LEU A 3 -1.25 3.61 -12.96
CA LEU A 3 -0.91 4.41 -11.78
C LEU A 3 -2.01 5.42 -11.44
N GLY A 4 -3.10 5.48 -12.21
CA GLY A 4 -4.20 6.43 -12.06
C GLY A 4 -5.21 6.09 -10.95
N MET A 5 -4.95 5.08 -10.14
CA MET A 5 -5.76 4.79 -8.96
C MET A 5 -4.91 5.05 -7.73
N GLU A 6 -5.07 6.22 -7.13
CA GLU A 6 -4.47 6.54 -5.83
C GLU A 6 -4.90 5.47 -4.82
N VAL A 7 -3.91 4.80 -4.24
CA VAL A 7 -4.16 3.85 -3.16
C VAL A 7 -4.39 4.67 -1.90
N ASP A 8 -5.63 4.72 -1.41
CA ASP A 8 -5.90 5.22 -0.07
C ASP A 8 -5.22 4.30 0.96
N LEU A 9 -4.05 4.73 1.41
CA LEU A 9 -3.22 4.01 2.36
C LEU A 9 -3.96 3.76 3.68
N SER A 10 -4.78 4.72 4.11
CA SER A 10 -5.54 4.62 5.35
C SER A 10 -6.62 3.55 5.24
N LEU A 11 -7.34 3.54 4.11
CA LEU A 11 -8.34 2.51 3.82
C LEU A 11 -7.69 1.12 3.70
N LEU A 12 -6.58 1.00 2.97
CA LEU A 12 -5.85 -0.26 2.83
C LEU A 12 -5.38 -0.80 4.19
N LYS A 13 -4.82 0.06 5.03
CA LYS A 13 -4.35 -0.31 6.38
C LYS A 13 -5.49 -0.81 7.25
N LYS A 14 -6.63 -0.11 7.22
CA LYS A 14 -7.84 -0.52 7.93
C LYS A 14 -8.35 -1.87 7.43
N MET A 15 -8.55 -2.03 6.13
CA MET A 15 -9.05 -3.29 5.54
C MET A 15 -8.10 -4.46 5.82
N SER A 16 -6.79 -4.23 5.74
CA SER A 16 -5.78 -5.24 6.05
C SER A 16 -5.86 -5.71 7.50
N ALA A 17 -6.08 -4.81 8.46
CA ALA A 17 -6.21 -5.16 9.87
C ALA A 17 -7.52 -5.89 10.16
N GLU A 18 -8.65 -5.40 9.63
CA GLU A 18 -9.96 -6.01 9.78
C GLU A 18 -10.00 -7.42 9.19
N TYR A 19 -9.38 -7.63 8.02
CA TYR A 19 -9.29 -8.95 7.40
C TYR A 19 -8.48 -9.94 8.25
N ALA A 20 -7.34 -9.51 8.80
CA ALA A 20 -6.51 -10.33 9.68
C ALA A 20 -7.27 -10.76 10.96
N GLU A 21 -8.03 -9.84 11.55
CA GLU A 21 -8.89 -10.13 12.70
C GLU A 21 -10.02 -11.10 12.34
N ALA A 22 -10.78 -10.82 11.27
CA ALA A 22 -11.89 -11.65 10.82
C ALA A 22 -11.47 -13.08 10.52
N LYS A 23 -10.31 -13.26 9.88
CA LYS A 23 -9.70 -14.55 9.57
C LYS A 23 -9.33 -15.33 10.83
N ASN A 24 -8.71 -14.67 11.81
CA ASN A 24 -8.39 -15.27 13.11
C ASN A 24 -9.64 -15.72 13.87
N VAL A 25 -10.68 -14.89 13.88
CA VAL A 25 -11.98 -15.22 14.50
C VAL A 25 -12.61 -16.43 13.80
N ALA A 26 -12.69 -16.43 12.47
CA ALA A 26 -13.29 -17.52 11.71
C ALA A 26 -12.59 -18.88 11.95
N ILE A 27 -11.26 -18.90 11.97
CA ILE A 27 -10.49 -20.14 12.24
C ILE A 27 -10.68 -20.61 13.69
N LYS A 28 -10.71 -19.68 14.64
CA LYS A 28 -10.97 -19.99 16.06
C LYS A 28 -12.37 -20.56 16.26
N GLU A 29 -13.39 -19.98 15.63
CA GLU A 29 -14.76 -20.51 15.69
C GLU A 29 -14.86 -21.89 15.05
N ALA A 30 -14.27 -22.10 13.86
CA ALA A 30 -14.23 -23.41 13.21
C ALA A 30 -13.56 -24.48 14.10
N SER A 31 -12.48 -24.11 14.81
CA SER A 31 -11.76 -25.03 15.71
C SER A 31 -12.63 -25.61 16.84
N SER A 32 -13.76 -24.97 17.17
CA SER A 32 -14.71 -25.48 18.16
C SER A 32 -15.60 -26.61 17.63
N ILE A 33 -15.67 -26.79 16.31
CA ILE A 33 -16.57 -27.74 15.63
C ILE A 33 -15.77 -28.82 14.89
N LEU A 34 -14.63 -28.47 14.31
CA LEU A 34 -13.82 -29.34 13.45
C LEU A 34 -12.32 -29.15 13.69
N ASP A 35 -11.52 -30.16 13.33
CA ASP A 35 -10.07 -30.03 13.37
C ASP A 35 -9.58 -29.09 12.27
N VAL A 36 -8.89 -28.03 12.68
CA VAL A 36 -8.38 -26.96 11.82
C VAL A 36 -6.86 -27.01 11.62
N GLN A 37 -6.14 -28.07 12.06
CA GLN A 37 -4.68 -28.11 11.94
C GLN A 37 -4.19 -27.83 10.50
N ASN A 38 -4.90 -28.35 9.50
CA ASN A 38 -4.54 -28.16 8.09
C ASN A 38 -4.67 -26.70 7.61
N ILE A 39 -5.51 -25.88 8.26
CA ILE A 39 -5.76 -24.48 7.87
C ILE A 39 -5.22 -23.47 8.89
N LYS A 40 -4.63 -23.92 10.00
CA LYS A 40 -4.14 -23.04 11.08
C LYS A 40 -3.15 -21.99 10.57
N HIS A 41 -2.29 -22.37 9.62
CA HIS A 41 -1.31 -21.49 8.99
C HIS A 41 -1.95 -20.31 8.22
N ILE A 42 -3.23 -20.40 7.84
CA ILE A 42 -3.94 -19.30 7.18
C ILE A 42 -4.11 -18.13 8.15
N ALA A 43 -4.29 -18.38 9.45
CA ALA A 43 -4.38 -17.35 10.49
C ALA A 43 -3.02 -16.69 10.83
N GLU A 44 -1.90 -17.29 10.45
CA GLU A 44 -0.56 -16.81 10.78
C GLU A 44 -0.17 -15.65 9.85
N ASP A 45 -0.57 -14.43 10.21
CA ASP A 45 -0.10 -13.22 9.53
C ASP A 45 1.37 -12.96 9.86
N LYS A 46 2.24 -13.08 8.85
CA LYS A 46 3.66 -12.68 8.99
C LYS A 46 3.79 -11.16 9.01
N GLU A 47 3.21 -10.48 8.03
CA GLU A 47 3.23 -9.02 7.89
C GLU A 47 1.94 -8.57 7.20
N LEU A 48 1.33 -7.49 7.70
CA LEU A 48 0.12 -6.93 7.12
C LEU A 48 0.49 -6.06 5.91
N ILE A 49 -0.19 -6.26 4.78
CA ILE A 49 0.06 -5.49 3.55
C ILE A 49 -0.08 -3.98 3.78
N GLY A 50 -1.02 -3.56 4.64
CA GLY A 50 -1.19 -2.15 4.99
C GLY A 50 0.04 -1.54 5.67
N VAL A 51 0.74 -2.30 6.50
CA VAL A 51 1.98 -1.85 7.18
C VAL A 51 3.14 -1.80 6.18
N LEU A 52 3.24 -2.79 5.29
CA LEU A 52 4.28 -2.84 4.28
C LEU A 52 4.20 -1.68 3.28
N VAL A 53 2.99 -1.36 2.80
CA VAL A 53 2.79 -0.25 1.87
C VAL A 53 3.04 1.10 2.55
N GLU A 54 2.73 1.24 3.84
CA GLU A 54 3.05 2.44 4.62
C GLU A 54 4.56 2.66 4.71
N MET A 55 5.32 1.60 5.01
CA MET A 55 6.79 1.66 5.04
C MET A 55 7.38 2.04 3.68
N ILE A 56 6.86 1.47 2.58
CA ILE A 56 7.29 1.80 1.22
C ILE A 56 6.97 3.28 0.91
N SER A 57 5.80 3.76 1.30
CA SER A 57 5.40 5.16 1.11
C SER A 57 6.32 6.13 1.87
N ASP A 58 6.70 5.78 3.10
CA ASP A 58 7.62 6.56 3.90
C ASP A 58 9.04 6.58 3.32
N ASP A 59 9.55 5.42 2.91
CA ASP A 59 10.86 5.31 2.26
C ASP A 59 10.90 6.10 0.96
N TRP A 60 9.83 6.02 0.15
CA TRP A 60 9.68 6.79 -1.07
C TRP A 60 9.75 8.30 -0.79
N ARG A 61 9.01 8.78 0.22
CA ARG A 61 9.04 10.20 0.62
C ARG A 61 10.45 10.65 1.02
N VAL A 62 11.19 9.85 1.78
CA VAL A 62 12.57 10.16 2.18
C VAL A 62 13.52 10.21 0.98
N GLN A 63 13.41 9.23 0.07
CA GLN A 63 14.21 9.20 -1.16
C GLN A 63 13.93 10.41 -2.03
N LYS A 64 12.65 10.77 -2.19
CA LYS A 64 12.22 11.94 -2.96
C LYS A 64 12.77 13.24 -2.38
N GLN A 65 12.65 13.44 -1.07
CA GLN A 65 13.22 14.62 -0.39
C GLN A 65 14.75 14.70 -0.54
N THR A 66 15.42 13.55 -0.48
CA THR A 66 16.88 13.48 -0.67
C THR A 66 17.27 13.88 -2.09
N PHE A 67 16.53 13.39 -3.09
CA PHE A 67 16.74 13.72 -4.49
C PHE A 67 16.60 15.23 -4.76
N TYR A 68 15.55 15.88 -4.25
CA TYR A 68 15.36 17.32 -4.40
C TYR A 68 16.50 18.12 -3.76
N LYS A 69 16.88 17.78 -2.52
CA LYS A 69 18.02 18.42 -1.84
C LYS A 69 19.33 18.28 -2.61
N GLN A 70 19.59 17.12 -3.22
CA GLN A 70 20.83 16.87 -3.97
C GLN A 70 20.88 17.59 -5.31
N THR A 71 19.75 17.71 -5.99
CA THR A 71 19.67 18.30 -7.33
C THR A 71 19.53 19.82 -7.32
N GLY A 72 19.25 20.42 -6.15
CA GLY A 72 18.99 21.86 -6.02
C GLY A 72 17.66 22.29 -6.65
N LEU A 73 16.88 21.31 -7.13
CA LEU A 73 15.48 21.48 -7.49
C LEU A 73 14.74 21.64 -6.16
N GLY A 74 14.28 22.87 -5.88
CA GLY A 74 13.55 23.15 -4.65
C GLY A 74 12.35 22.21 -4.47
N GLU A 75 11.89 22.08 -3.22
CA GLU A 75 10.65 21.39 -2.87
C GLU A 75 9.45 22.28 -3.28
N THR A 76 9.34 22.60 -4.56
CA THR A 76 8.24 23.40 -5.13
C THR A 76 7.27 22.47 -5.82
N ASP A 77 5.99 22.56 -5.41
CA ASP A 77 4.85 21.79 -5.94
C ASP A 77 4.72 21.85 -7.47
N GLU A 78 5.32 22.86 -8.11
CA GLU A 78 5.37 23.03 -9.57
C GLU A 78 5.95 21.80 -10.30
N TYR A 79 6.98 21.15 -9.75
CA TYR A 79 7.57 19.95 -10.37
C TYR A 79 6.66 18.73 -10.24
N GLU A 80 5.92 18.60 -9.14
CA GLU A 80 4.91 17.53 -8.99
C GLU A 80 3.76 17.74 -9.97
N GLN A 81 3.27 18.97 -10.09
CA GLN A 81 2.21 19.30 -11.04
C GLN A 81 2.64 19.12 -12.50
N GLU A 82 3.89 19.46 -12.85
CA GLU A 82 4.44 19.17 -14.19
C GLU A 82 4.59 17.66 -14.42
N LEU A 83 5.09 16.90 -13.44
CA LEU A 83 5.26 15.45 -13.58
C LEU A 83 3.91 14.75 -13.71
N GLU A 84 2.92 15.14 -12.92
CA GLU A 84 1.54 14.66 -13.02
C GLU A 84 0.93 14.98 -14.39
N GLN A 85 1.10 16.21 -14.89
CA GLN A 85 0.63 16.61 -16.22
C GLN A 85 1.31 15.80 -17.34
N LEU A 86 2.62 15.59 -17.26
CA LEU A 86 3.37 14.79 -18.23
C LEU A 86 2.95 13.32 -18.22
N LEU A 87 2.73 12.75 -17.02
CA LEU A 87 2.22 11.40 -16.87
C LEU A 87 0.82 11.28 -17.47
N LEU A 88 -0.10 12.21 -17.15
CA LEU A 88 -1.45 12.23 -17.73
C LEU A 88 -1.44 12.35 -19.25
N GLN A 89 -0.56 13.18 -19.83
CA GLN A 89 -0.38 13.30 -21.27
C GLN A 89 0.08 11.99 -21.92
N GLN A 90 1.01 11.28 -21.27
CA GLN A 90 1.50 10.00 -21.76
C GLN A 90 0.41 8.92 -21.78
N TYR A 91 -0.60 9.01 -20.90
CA TYR A 91 -1.73 8.08 -20.89
C TYR A 91 -2.83 8.42 -21.90
N SER A 92 -2.94 9.68 -22.36
CA SER A 92 -3.93 10.08 -23.37
C SER A 92 -3.54 9.74 -24.81
N ASP A 93 -2.28 9.40 -25.06
CA ASP A 93 -1.77 9.04 -26.39
C ASP A 93 -1.78 7.51 -26.66
N ASP A 94 -2.21 6.69 -25.68
CA ASP A 94 -2.23 5.21 -25.74
C ASP A 94 -3.64 4.61 -26.07
N ASP A 95 -4.61 5.44 -26.53
CA ASP A 95 -5.97 5.03 -27.00
C ASP A 95 -6.05 4.83 -28.53
#